data_AF-G0S0W5-F1
#
_entry.id   AF-G0S0W5-F1
#
_cell.length_a   1.000
_cell.length_b   1.000
_cell.length_c   1.000
_cell.angle_alpha   90.00
_cell.angle_beta   90.00
_cell.angle_gamma   90.00
#
_symmetry.space_group_name_H-M   'P 1'
#
loop_
_entity.id
_entity.type
_entity.pdbx_description
1 polymer ?
#
loop_
_entity_poly.entity_id
_entity_poly.type
_entity_poly.pdbx_seq_one_letter_code
_entity_poly.pdbx_strand_id
1 'polypeptide(L)'
;MRFKSSAKAYPHAQGTLQDEIVHPAKWCHKLPPNVSLELGALVEPLSVALHASERAGLSPGSTVLVFGAGTVGLLCAAITKVLVPSSSVVIADIQEDRVKFAVKNGFADAFVVVPMKRPTTVEDKLAFAKEMAESVKAIILPGEDKPLGEVSATYECTGGEICLQASIYSTAPGGRIMIIGMGTPIQTLPISAAALREVDLIGVFRVKDDQGNLVLKVMVNM
;
A
#
# COMPACT_ATOMS: atom_id res chain seq x y z
N MET A 1 -11.82 19.39 4.28
CA MET A 1 -12.51 19.02 3.02
C MET A 1 -13.77 18.20 3.32
N ARG A 2 -14.94 18.51 2.72
CA ARG A 2 -16.09 17.59 2.68
C ARG A 2 -15.92 16.68 1.47
N PHE A 3 -15.41 15.47 1.70
CA PHE A 3 -15.17 14.49 0.65
C PHE A 3 -16.52 13.91 0.22
N LYS A 4 -16.88 14.05 -1.07
CA LYS A 4 -18.04 13.35 -1.64
C LYS A 4 -17.74 11.85 -1.70
N SER A 5 -18.78 11.02 -1.74
CA SER A 5 -18.62 9.55 -1.79
C SER A 5 -17.90 8.95 -0.57
N SER A 6 -17.93 9.63 0.58
CA SER A 6 -17.24 9.19 1.81
C SER A 6 -18.21 9.00 2.97
N ALA A 7 -18.11 7.84 3.63
CA ALA A 7 -18.86 7.53 4.85
C ALA A 7 -18.33 8.21 6.13
N LYS A 8 -17.22 8.98 6.07
CA LYS A 8 -16.57 9.58 7.25
C LYS A 8 -17.46 10.60 8.00
N ALA A 9 -18.24 11.39 7.29
CA ALA A 9 -19.00 12.50 7.87
C ALA A 9 -20.48 12.16 7.95
N TYR A 10 -21.15 12.55 9.03
CA TYR A 10 -22.60 12.44 9.19
C TYR A 10 -23.22 13.84 9.38
N PRO A 11 -24.23 14.26 8.58
CA PRO A 11 -24.80 13.52 7.45
C PRO A 11 -23.80 13.37 6.29
N HIS A 12 -23.93 12.29 5.53
CA HIS A 12 -23.06 12.01 4.39
C HIS A 12 -23.23 13.05 3.27
N ALA A 13 -22.14 13.36 2.57
CA ALA A 13 -22.21 14.14 1.33
C ALA A 13 -22.58 13.22 0.16
N GLN A 14 -23.40 13.72 -0.77
CA GLN A 14 -23.81 12.92 -1.93
C GLN A 14 -22.61 12.49 -2.78
N GLY A 15 -22.64 11.24 -3.22
CA GLY A 15 -21.58 10.61 -4.00
C GLY A 15 -21.59 10.99 -5.47
N THR A 16 -20.72 10.38 -6.27
CA THR A 16 -20.51 10.69 -7.69
C THR A 16 -21.12 9.67 -8.66
N LEU A 17 -21.79 8.64 -8.15
CA LEU A 17 -22.51 7.67 -8.99
C LEU A 17 -23.89 8.24 -9.40
N GLN A 18 -23.86 9.19 -10.33
CA GLN A 18 -25.01 9.91 -10.89
C GLN A 18 -24.61 10.54 -12.23
N ASP A 19 -25.58 10.83 -13.10
CA ASP A 19 -25.31 11.37 -14.45
C ASP A 19 -24.70 12.79 -14.41
N GLU A 20 -25.09 13.60 -13.43
CA GLU A 20 -24.62 14.98 -13.28
C GLU A 20 -24.37 15.33 -11.81
N ILE A 21 -23.37 16.18 -11.53
CA ILE A 21 -23.07 16.62 -10.17
C ILE A 21 -22.50 18.03 -10.12
N VAL A 22 -23.02 18.86 -9.22
CA VAL A 22 -22.42 20.18 -8.90
C VAL A 22 -21.21 19.97 -7.98
N HIS A 23 -20.00 20.27 -8.46
CA HIS A 23 -18.76 20.13 -7.69
C HIS A 23 -18.00 21.46 -7.58
N PRO A 24 -17.41 21.81 -6.43
CA PRO A 24 -16.62 23.04 -6.32
C PRO A 24 -15.41 23.02 -7.25
N ALA A 25 -15.28 24.04 -8.11
CA ALA A 25 -14.25 24.12 -9.14
C ALA A 25 -12.81 23.94 -8.61
N LYS A 26 -12.54 24.37 -7.36
CA LYS A 26 -11.22 24.20 -6.71
C LYS A 26 -10.78 22.74 -6.49
N TRP A 27 -11.71 21.78 -6.59
CA TRP A 27 -11.44 20.35 -6.48
C TRP A 27 -11.58 19.64 -7.84
N CYS A 28 -11.85 20.39 -8.91
CA CYS A 28 -11.95 19.86 -10.26
C CYS A 28 -10.61 20.07 -10.98
N HIS A 29 -9.90 18.99 -11.24
CA HIS A 29 -8.64 19.01 -11.98
C HIS A 29 -8.91 18.74 -13.46
N LYS A 30 -8.42 19.62 -14.33
CA LYS A 30 -8.54 19.42 -15.78
C LYS A 30 -7.63 18.26 -16.21
N LEU A 31 -8.21 17.25 -16.86
CA LEU A 31 -7.43 16.15 -17.40
C LEU A 31 -6.56 16.63 -18.57
N PRO A 32 -5.29 16.20 -18.63
CA PRO A 32 -4.47 16.34 -19.82
C PRO A 32 -5.12 15.63 -21.03
N PRO A 33 -4.89 16.09 -22.27
CA PRO A 33 -5.53 15.50 -23.47
C PRO A 33 -5.22 14.01 -23.68
N ASN A 34 -4.09 13.53 -23.17
CA ASN A 34 -3.65 12.14 -23.28
C ASN A 34 -4.12 11.25 -22.10
N VAL A 35 -4.88 11.79 -21.14
CA VAL A 35 -5.43 11.03 -20.02
C VAL A 35 -6.92 10.80 -20.28
N SER A 36 -7.30 9.53 -20.48
CA SER A 36 -8.70 9.15 -20.71
C SER A 36 -9.55 9.37 -19.44
N LEU A 37 -10.87 9.30 -19.58
CA LEU A 37 -11.77 9.40 -18.42
C LEU A 37 -11.61 8.22 -17.47
N GLU A 38 -11.35 7.02 -18.00
CA GLU A 38 -11.08 5.82 -17.18
C GLU A 38 -9.82 6.01 -16.33
N LEU A 39 -8.75 6.54 -16.92
CA LEU A 39 -7.54 6.90 -16.19
C LEU A 39 -7.81 8.06 -15.22
N GLY A 40 -8.59 9.06 -15.62
CA GLY A 40 -9.02 10.15 -14.77
C GLY A 40 -9.76 9.68 -13.51
N ALA A 41 -10.54 8.61 -13.60
CA ALA A 41 -11.22 8.00 -12.46
C ALA A 41 -10.24 7.37 -11.44
N LEU A 42 -9.02 6.99 -11.88
CA LEU A 42 -7.98 6.42 -11.02
C LEU A 42 -7.15 7.49 -10.29
N VAL A 43 -7.33 8.79 -10.60
CA VAL A 43 -6.55 9.87 -9.98
C VAL A 43 -6.72 9.88 -8.45
N GLU A 44 -7.94 9.66 -7.96
CA GLU A 44 -8.20 9.64 -6.51
C GLU A 44 -7.48 8.48 -5.79
N PRO A 45 -7.65 7.21 -6.17
CA PRO A 45 -6.96 6.12 -5.48
C PRO A 45 -5.44 6.16 -5.70
N LEU A 46 -4.97 6.67 -6.85
CA LEU A 46 -3.53 6.88 -7.09
C LEU A 46 -2.95 8.00 -6.21
N SER A 47 -3.74 9.02 -5.87
CA SER A 47 -3.35 10.06 -4.91
C SER A 47 -3.12 9.49 -3.51
N VAL A 48 -3.88 8.47 -3.09
CA VAL A 48 -3.65 7.78 -1.82
C VAL A 48 -2.30 7.05 -1.83
N ALA A 49 -2.00 6.33 -2.92
CA ALA A 49 -0.73 5.65 -3.11
C ALA A 49 0.46 6.62 -3.13
N LEU A 50 0.33 7.76 -3.81
CA LEU A 50 1.32 8.83 -3.81
C LEU A 50 1.54 9.37 -2.39
N HIS A 51 0.47 9.65 -1.65
CA HIS A 51 0.57 10.11 -0.28
C HIS A 51 1.26 9.09 0.64
N ALA A 52 0.97 7.80 0.47
CA ALA A 52 1.66 6.73 1.20
C ALA A 52 3.15 6.69 0.87
N SER A 53 3.52 6.84 -0.40
CA SER A 53 4.92 6.86 -0.86
C SER A 53 5.70 8.05 -0.28
N GLU A 54 5.13 9.25 -0.32
CA GLU A 54 5.75 10.44 0.30
C GLU A 54 5.98 10.24 1.80
N ARG A 55 5.02 9.65 2.52
CA ARG A 55 5.13 9.41 3.96
C ARG A 55 6.08 8.29 4.32
N ALA A 56 6.27 7.32 3.43
CA ALA A 56 7.28 6.29 3.59
C ALA A 56 8.70 6.88 3.52
N GLY A 57 8.89 7.95 2.72
CA GLY A 57 10.19 8.62 2.62
C GLY A 57 11.29 7.69 2.08
N LEU A 58 10.94 6.90 1.07
CA LEU A 58 11.82 5.90 0.47
C LEU A 58 13.02 6.56 -0.21
N SER A 59 14.16 5.88 -0.13
CA SER A 59 15.39 6.26 -0.84
C SER A 59 15.56 5.41 -2.09
N PRO A 60 16.36 5.84 -3.08
CA PRO A 60 16.75 4.98 -4.19
C PRO A 60 17.31 3.64 -3.69
N GLY A 61 16.94 2.54 -4.34
CA GLY A 61 17.34 1.18 -3.92
C GLY A 61 16.51 0.59 -2.78
N SER A 62 15.52 1.30 -2.24
CA SER A 62 14.67 0.75 -1.17
C SER A 62 13.90 -0.50 -1.60
N THR A 63 13.83 -1.47 -0.69
CA THR A 63 12.99 -2.66 -0.81
C THR A 63 11.65 -2.41 -0.11
N VAL A 64 10.55 -2.75 -0.78
CA VAL A 64 9.19 -2.50 -0.28
C VAL A 64 8.37 -3.78 -0.29
N LEU A 65 7.74 -4.08 0.84
CA LEU A 65 6.72 -5.12 0.95
C LEU A 65 5.33 -4.49 0.83
N VAL A 66 4.45 -5.09 0.04
CA VAL A 66 3.03 -4.71 -0.04
C VAL A 66 2.17 -5.88 0.39
N PHE A 67 1.50 -5.77 1.52
CA PHE A 67 0.45 -6.72 1.91
C PHE A 67 -0.88 -6.31 1.28
N GLY A 68 -1.40 -7.19 0.41
CA GLY A 68 -2.65 -7.03 -0.33
C GLY A 68 -2.43 -6.69 -1.80
N ALA A 69 -2.72 -7.62 -2.70
CA ALA A 69 -2.69 -7.42 -4.16
C ALA A 69 -4.05 -6.99 -4.72
N GLY A 70 -4.78 -6.18 -3.96
CA GLY A 70 -5.98 -5.46 -4.42
C GLY A 70 -5.62 -4.12 -5.06
N THR A 71 -6.63 -3.34 -5.45
CA THR A 71 -6.45 -2.04 -6.14
C THR A 71 -5.45 -1.13 -5.45
N VAL A 72 -5.60 -0.90 -4.13
CA VAL A 72 -4.72 -0.01 -3.38
C VAL A 72 -3.28 -0.51 -3.37
N GLY A 73 -3.06 -1.80 -3.13
CA GLY A 73 -1.71 -2.36 -3.11
C GLY A 73 -1.02 -2.34 -4.46
N LEU A 74 -1.75 -2.63 -5.55
CA LEU A 74 -1.22 -2.49 -6.91
C LEU A 74 -0.83 -1.05 -7.23
N LEU A 75 -1.65 -0.06 -6.86
CA LEU A 75 -1.34 1.34 -7.07
C LEU A 75 -0.14 1.80 -6.23
N CYS A 76 -0.01 1.33 -4.98
CA CYS A 76 1.17 1.61 -4.16
C CYS A 76 2.45 0.99 -4.74
N ALA A 77 2.35 -0.25 -5.23
CA ALA A 77 3.45 -0.92 -5.92
C ALA A 77 3.88 -0.15 -7.18
N ALA A 78 2.92 0.22 -8.05
CA ALA A 78 3.18 1.01 -9.26
C ALA A 78 3.83 2.36 -8.93
N ILE A 79 3.29 3.10 -7.96
CA ILE A 79 3.85 4.39 -7.55
C ILE A 79 5.28 4.24 -7.04
N THR A 80 5.57 3.21 -6.25
CA THR A 80 6.94 2.94 -5.79
C THR A 80 7.88 2.69 -6.96
N LYS A 81 7.50 1.82 -7.91
CA LYS A 81 8.34 1.53 -9.08
C LYS A 81 8.59 2.78 -9.95
N VAL A 82 7.60 3.67 -10.04
CA VAL A 82 7.70 4.91 -10.85
C VAL A 82 8.54 5.98 -10.14
N LEU A 83 8.35 6.19 -8.84
CA LEU A 83 8.93 7.34 -8.13
C LEU A 83 10.23 7.03 -7.39
N VAL A 84 10.51 5.76 -7.10
CA VAL A 84 11.69 5.36 -6.31
C VAL A 84 12.67 4.62 -7.23
N PRO A 85 13.75 5.27 -7.66
CA PRO A 85 14.73 4.67 -8.56
C PRO A 85 15.33 3.40 -7.97
N SER A 86 15.49 2.37 -8.80
CA SER A 86 16.07 1.07 -8.40
C SER A 86 15.36 0.40 -7.22
N SER A 87 14.10 0.73 -6.95
CA SER A 87 13.32 0.06 -5.91
C SER A 87 12.93 -1.36 -6.34
N SER A 88 12.82 -2.22 -5.33
CA SER A 88 12.32 -3.58 -5.47
C SER A 88 11.04 -3.75 -4.66
N VAL A 89 10.00 -4.31 -5.28
CA VAL A 89 8.69 -4.47 -4.67
C VAL A 89 8.36 -5.97 -4.59
N VAL A 90 8.07 -6.43 -3.37
CA VAL A 90 7.49 -7.75 -3.11
C VAL A 90 6.04 -7.56 -2.71
N ILE A 91 5.13 -8.32 -3.32
CA ILE A 91 3.70 -8.24 -3.02
C ILE A 91 3.17 -9.57 -2.46
N ALA A 92 2.33 -9.48 -1.44
CA ALA A 92 1.80 -10.64 -0.74
C ALA A 92 0.26 -10.61 -0.74
N ASP A 93 -0.38 -11.71 -1.09
CA ASP A 93 -1.84 -11.88 -1.00
C ASP A 93 -2.18 -13.36 -0.75
N ILE A 94 -3.37 -13.62 -0.24
CA ILE A 94 -3.90 -14.98 -0.08
C ILE A 94 -4.31 -15.61 -1.41
N GLN A 95 -4.61 -14.79 -2.42
CA GLN A 95 -5.02 -15.24 -3.75
C GLN A 95 -3.82 -15.26 -4.69
N GLU A 96 -3.42 -16.47 -5.09
CA GLU A 96 -2.29 -16.69 -5.99
C GLU A 96 -2.43 -15.95 -7.33
N ASP A 97 -3.64 -15.91 -7.90
CA ASP A 97 -3.88 -15.21 -9.17
C ASP A 97 -3.59 -13.70 -9.08
N ARG A 98 -3.85 -13.08 -7.92
CA ARG A 98 -3.62 -11.63 -7.74
C ARG A 98 -2.14 -11.29 -7.69
N VAL A 99 -1.35 -12.10 -6.98
CA VAL A 99 0.09 -11.87 -6.90
C VAL A 99 0.80 -12.21 -8.21
N LYS A 100 0.36 -13.27 -8.90
CA LYS A 100 0.84 -13.58 -10.25
C LYS A 100 0.48 -12.46 -11.23
N PHE A 101 -0.71 -11.90 -11.14
CA PHE A 101 -1.10 -10.73 -11.93
C PHE A 101 -0.17 -9.55 -11.67
N ALA A 102 0.14 -9.26 -10.41
CA ALA A 102 1.02 -8.15 -10.05
C ALA A 102 2.42 -8.29 -10.68
N VAL A 103 3.05 -9.47 -10.57
CA VAL A 103 4.37 -9.69 -11.17
C VAL A 103 4.32 -9.75 -12.69
N LYS A 104 3.35 -10.47 -13.26
CA LYS A 104 3.18 -10.58 -14.73
C LYS A 104 3.03 -9.22 -15.41
N ASN A 105 2.37 -8.27 -14.77
CA ASN A 105 2.14 -6.93 -15.31
C ASN A 105 3.13 -5.88 -14.80
N GLY A 106 4.22 -6.30 -14.14
CA GLY A 106 5.32 -5.40 -13.74
C GLY A 106 5.02 -4.49 -12.55
N PHE A 107 3.96 -4.74 -11.78
CA PHE A 107 3.70 -4.01 -10.53
C PHE A 107 4.70 -4.39 -9.44
N ALA A 108 5.13 -5.65 -9.40
CA ALA A 108 6.04 -6.19 -8.39
C ALA A 108 7.13 -7.05 -9.03
N ASP A 109 8.27 -7.15 -8.36
CA ASP A 109 9.43 -7.93 -8.80
C ASP A 109 9.36 -9.38 -8.33
N ALA A 110 8.71 -9.62 -7.19
CA ALA A 110 8.46 -10.95 -6.64
C ALA A 110 7.16 -10.98 -5.84
N PHE A 111 6.73 -12.17 -5.45
CA PHE A 111 5.54 -12.33 -4.64
C PHE A 111 5.62 -13.40 -3.56
N VAL A 112 4.70 -13.31 -2.60
CA VAL A 112 4.42 -14.33 -1.59
C VAL A 112 2.94 -14.69 -1.65
N VAL A 113 2.62 -15.98 -1.77
CA VAL A 113 1.25 -16.46 -1.55
C VAL A 113 1.09 -16.74 -0.06
N VAL A 114 0.24 -15.95 0.60
CA VAL A 114 0.01 -16.09 2.04
C VAL A 114 -0.90 -17.30 2.29
N PRO A 115 -0.50 -18.27 3.13
CA PRO A 115 -1.35 -19.40 3.46
C PRO A 115 -2.65 -18.95 4.11
N MET A 116 -3.78 -19.53 3.71
CA MET A 116 -5.07 -19.21 4.32
C MET A 116 -5.23 -19.93 5.67
N LYS A 117 -4.59 -19.40 6.71
CA LYS A 117 -4.75 -19.83 8.12
C LYS A 117 -5.66 -18.84 8.86
N ARG A 118 -6.46 -19.34 9.81
CA ARG A 118 -7.34 -18.53 10.68
C ARG A 118 -7.05 -18.77 12.16
N PRO A 119 -5.84 -18.39 12.65
CA PRO A 119 -5.52 -18.51 14.07
C PRO A 119 -6.45 -17.63 14.90
N THR A 120 -6.85 -18.12 16.07
CA THR A 120 -7.83 -17.46 16.94
C THR A 120 -7.18 -16.82 18.16
N THR A 121 -6.15 -17.46 18.73
CA THR A 121 -5.40 -16.95 19.88
C THR A 121 -4.40 -15.86 19.48
N VAL A 122 -3.98 -15.05 20.43
CA VAL A 122 -2.96 -14.00 20.18
C VAL A 122 -1.63 -14.66 19.83
N GLU A 123 -1.28 -15.72 20.55
CA GLU A 123 -0.04 -16.46 20.40
C GLU A 123 0.08 -17.07 19.00
N ASP A 124 -0.97 -17.72 18.51
CA ASP A 124 -0.97 -18.34 17.18
C ASP A 124 -0.94 -17.30 16.06
N LYS A 125 -1.61 -16.16 16.25
CA LYS A 125 -1.54 -15.03 15.30
C LYS A 125 -0.13 -14.47 15.20
N LEU A 126 0.52 -14.25 16.33
CA LEU A 126 1.90 -13.74 16.37
C LEU A 126 2.89 -14.76 15.82
N ALA A 127 2.70 -16.05 16.07
CA ALA A 127 3.49 -17.12 15.47
C ALA A 127 3.35 -17.11 13.95
N PHE A 128 2.11 -17.05 13.44
CA PHE A 128 1.86 -17.01 12.01
C PHE A 128 2.38 -15.73 11.34
N ALA A 129 2.29 -14.57 12.01
CA ALA A 129 2.88 -13.33 11.53
C ALA A 129 4.41 -13.43 11.36
N LYS A 130 5.10 -14.14 12.26
CA LYS A 130 6.55 -14.41 12.14
C LYS A 130 6.83 -15.36 10.97
N GLU A 131 6.06 -16.45 10.81
CA GLU A 131 6.19 -17.35 9.65
C GLU A 131 6.04 -16.59 8.32
N MET A 132 5.06 -15.69 8.23
CA MET A 132 4.86 -14.84 7.07
C MET A 132 6.07 -13.93 6.82
N ALA A 133 6.61 -13.30 7.86
CA ALA A 133 7.78 -12.45 7.75
C ALA A 133 9.02 -13.23 7.27
N GLU A 134 9.26 -14.42 7.81
CA GLU A 134 10.37 -15.27 7.34
C GLU A 134 10.18 -15.70 5.88
N SER A 135 8.94 -15.96 5.46
CA SER A 135 8.65 -16.26 4.04
C SER A 135 8.98 -15.09 3.12
N VAL A 136 8.74 -13.84 3.55
CA VAL A 136 9.15 -12.64 2.81
C VAL A 136 10.67 -12.50 2.78
N LYS A 137 11.34 -12.64 3.93
CA LYS A 137 12.80 -12.49 4.04
C LYS A 137 13.56 -13.52 3.20
N ALA A 138 12.97 -14.70 3.00
CA ALA A 138 13.54 -15.78 2.23
C ALA A 138 13.42 -15.59 0.70
N ILE A 139 12.62 -14.63 0.22
CA ILE A 139 12.49 -14.35 -1.21
C ILE A 139 13.85 -13.96 -1.79
N ILE A 140 14.21 -14.54 -2.94
CA ILE A 140 15.36 -14.11 -3.72
C ILE A 140 14.80 -13.29 -4.89
N LEU A 141 15.19 -12.03 -4.98
CA LEU A 141 14.75 -11.15 -6.07
C LEU A 141 15.37 -11.59 -7.40
N PRO A 142 14.72 -11.29 -8.55
CA PRO A 142 15.31 -11.58 -9.85
C PRO A 142 16.69 -10.93 -10.02
N GLY A 143 17.70 -11.74 -10.33
CA GLY A 143 19.08 -11.28 -10.53
C GLY A 143 19.93 -11.19 -9.25
N GLU A 144 19.38 -11.55 -8.09
CA GLU A 144 20.11 -11.62 -6.83
C GLU A 144 20.42 -13.07 -6.44
N ASP A 145 21.51 -13.27 -5.69
CA ASP A 145 21.91 -14.60 -5.18
C ASP A 145 21.62 -14.78 -3.68
N LYS A 146 21.14 -13.72 -3.02
CA LYS A 146 20.90 -13.70 -1.58
C LYS A 146 19.41 -13.49 -1.26
N PRO A 147 18.93 -14.02 -0.13
CA PRO A 147 17.60 -13.69 0.37
C PRO A 147 17.46 -12.18 0.60
N LEU A 148 16.25 -11.67 0.35
CA LEU A 148 15.85 -10.27 0.48
C LEU A 148 16.16 -9.72 1.88
N GLY A 149 15.95 -10.54 2.91
CA GLY A 149 15.98 -10.07 4.29
C GLY A 149 14.82 -9.13 4.61
N GLU A 150 15.03 -8.23 5.56
CA GLU A 150 14.01 -7.27 5.98
C GLU A 150 13.91 -6.10 4.98
N VAL A 151 12.69 -5.59 4.78
CA VAL A 151 12.41 -4.53 3.80
C VAL A 151 12.56 -3.14 4.39
N SER A 152 12.90 -2.15 3.55
CA SER A 152 13.00 -0.74 3.97
C SER A 152 11.66 -0.17 4.44
N ALA A 153 10.56 -0.55 3.79
CA ALA A 153 9.21 -0.16 4.21
C ALA A 153 8.17 -1.22 3.86
N THR A 154 7.04 -1.19 4.58
CA THR A 154 5.89 -2.04 4.29
C THR A 154 4.64 -1.18 4.04
N TYR A 155 3.86 -1.51 3.02
CA TYR A 155 2.51 -0.99 2.78
C TYR A 155 1.48 -2.04 3.19
N GLU A 156 0.81 -1.80 4.31
CA GLU A 156 -0.28 -2.65 4.79
C GLU A 156 -1.59 -2.18 4.14
N CYS A 157 -2.05 -2.91 3.12
CA CYS A 157 -3.22 -2.55 2.30
C CYS A 157 -4.41 -3.50 2.53
N THR A 158 -4.34 -4.41 3.51
CA THR A 158 -5.39 -5.39 3.82
C THR A 158 -6.29 -4.98 4.98
N GLY A 159 -5.77 -4.20 5.94
CA GLY A 159 -6.45 -3.93 7.21
C GLY A 159 -6.47 -5.14 8.15
N GLY A 160 -5.73 -6.20 7.83
CA GLY A 160 -5.67 -7.44 8.60
C GLY A 160 -4.64 -7.36 9.72
N GLU A 161 -5.07 -7.77 10.93
CA GLU A 161 -4.22 -7.80 12.13
C GLU A 161 -2.91 -8.57 11.92
N ILE A 162 -3.00 -9.76 11.32
CA ILE A 162 -1.84 -10.62 11.07
C ILE A 162 -0.89 -9.98 10.06
N CYS A 163 -1.41 -9.30 9.03
CA CYS A 163 -0.60 -8.56 8.06
C CYS A 163 0.15 -7.41 8.72
N LEU A 164 -0.50 -6.67 9.63
CA LEU A 164 0.17 -5.58 10.36
C LEU A 164 1.22 -6.12 11.34
N GLN A 165 0.94 -7.22 12.03
CA GLN A 165 1.92 -7.93 12.86
C GLN A 165 3.13 -8.42 12.02
N ALA A 166 2.87 -9.02 10.86
CA ALA A 166 3.92 -9.48 9.94
C ALA A 166 4.71 -8.32 9.35
N SER A 167 4.06 -7.17 9.11
CA SER A 167 4.71 -5.94 8.65
C SER A 167 5.76 -5.47 9.65
N ILE A 168 5.48 -5.57 10.96
CA ILE A 168 6.47 -5.29 12.01
C ILE A 168 7.66 -6.21 11.83
N TYR A 169 7.47 -7.52 11.79
CA TYR A 169 8.59 -8.47 11.70
C TYR A 169 9.32 -8.49 10.34
N SER A 170 8.72 -7.96 9.28
CA SER A 170 9.31 -7.91 7.94
C SER A 170 10.08 -6.61 7.68
N THR A 171 9.79 -5.54 8.42
CA THR A 171 10.40 -4.22 8.21
C THR A 171 11.72 -4.12 8.98
N ALA A 172 12.74 -3.59 8.31
CA ALA A 172 14.09 -3.39 8.83
C ALA A 172 14.11 -2.38 9.99
N PRO A 173 15.12 -2.41 10.88
CA PRO A 173 15.28 -1.38 11.91
C PRO A 173 15.34 0.04 11.33
N GLY A 174 14.65 0.99 11.96
CA GLY A 174 14.47 2.35 11.47
C GLY A 174 13.53 2.48 10.26
N GLY A 175 12.96 1.37 9.78
CA GLY A 175 12.02 1.33 8.67
C GLY A 175 10.62 1.77 9.06
N ARG A 176 9.73 1.86 8.06
CA ARG A 176 8.38 2.41 8.26
C ARG A 176 7.29 1.52 7.67
N ILE A 177 6.17 1.43 8.38
CA ILE A 177 4.97 0.73 7.94
C ILE A 177 3.87 1.74 7.66
N MET A 178 3.39 1.79 6.42
CA MET A 178 2.23 2.59 6.05
C MET A 178 0.96 1.77 6.31
N ILE A 179 0.10 2.25 7.21
CA ILE A 179 -1.20 1.64 7.48
C ILE A 179 -2.22 2.31 6.55
N ILE A 180 -2.59 1.61 5.48
CA ILE A 180 -3.44 2.13 4.40
C ILE A 180 -4.78 1.37 4.36
N GLY A 181 -4.71 0.05 4.56
CA GLY A 181 -5.87 -0.83 4.58
C GLY A 181 -6.81 -0.51 5.74
N MET A 182 -8.11 -0.62 5.46
CA MET A 182 -9.16 -0.45 6.45
C MET A 182 -9.73 -1.83 6.77
N GLY A 183 -9.61 -2.27 8.02
CA GLY A 183 -10.11 -3.57 8.46
C GLY A 183 -10.51 -3.52 9.93
N THR A 184 -9.98 -4.44 10.74
CA THR A 184 -10.30 -4.47 12.17
C THR A 184 -9.77 -3.19 12.83
N PRO A 185 -10.63 -2.37 13.47
CA PRO A 185 -10.24 -1.06 14.00
C PRO A 185 -9.36 -1.15 15.25
N ILE A 186 -9.44 -2.27 15.98
CA ILE A 186 -8.66 -2.53 17.18
C ILE A 186 -7.85 -3.80 16.91
N GLN A 187 -6.53 -3.70 16.96
CA GLN A 187 -5.61 -4.79 16.64
C GLN A 187 -4.60 -4.97 17.77
N THR A 188 -4.31 -6.23 18.12
CA THR A 188 -3.25 -6.60 19.04
C THR A 188 -1.91 -6.59 18.29
N LEU A 189 -0.95 -5.79 18.75
CA LEU A 189 0.33 -5.60 18.04
C LEU A 189 1.54 -5.93 18.93
N PRO A 190 2.62 -6.50 18.37
CA PRO A 190 3.88 -6.72 19.07
C PRO A 190 4.68 -5.42 19.21
N ILE A 191 4.18 -4.47 20.00
CA ILE A 191 4.73 -3.11 20.12
C ILE A 191 6.21 -3.12 20.56
N SER A 192 6.61 -4.01 21.47
CA SER A 192 8.02 -4.11 21.88
C SER A 192 8.95 -4.45 20.71
N ALA A 193 8.50 -5.26 19.74
CA ALA A 193 9.30 -5.61 18.57
C ALA A 193 9.45 -4.45 17.56
N ALA A 194 8.47 -3.54 17.52
CA ALA A 194 8.55 -2.31 16.77
C ALA A 194 9.45 -1.29 17.49
N ALA A 195 9.21 -1.07 18.79
CA ALA A 195 9.94 -0.08 19.59
C ALA A 195 11.44 -0.38 19.69
N LEU A 196 11.83 -1.64 19.92
CA LEU A 196 13.24 -2.03 20.04
C LEU A 196 14.03 -1.90 18.74
N ARG A 197 13.35 -1.86 17.59
CA ARG A 197 13.95 -1.70 16.26
C ARG A 197 13.61 -0.36 15.62
N GLU A 198 13.01 0.56 16.36
CA GLU A 198 12.60 1.88 15.87
C GLU A 198 11.76 1.80 14.57
N VAL A 199 10.84 0.83 14.48
CA VAL A 199 9.93 0.70 13.33
C VAL A 199 8.73 1.60 13.53
N ASP A 200 8.56 2.58 12.65
CA ASP A 200 7.44 3.53 12.72
C ASP A 200 6.16 2.94 12.13
N LEU A 201 5.04 3.11 12.83
CA LEU A 201 3.70 2.79 12.32
C LEU A 201 3.00 4.10 11.93
N ILE A 202 2.82 4.31 10.62
CA ILE A 202 2.39 5.57 10.06
C ILE A 202 1.04 5.39 9.36
N GLY A 203 -0.02 5.96 9.96
CA GLY A 203 -1.36 5.90 9.36
C GLY A 203 -1.48 6.78 8.12
N VAL A 204 -2.02 6.26 7.02
CA VAL A 204 -2.28 6.98 5.77
C VAL A 204 -3.79 7.18 5.62
N PHE A 205 -4.23 8.44 5.55
CA PHE A 205 -5.65 8.75 5.42
C PHE A 205 -5.89 9.64 4.21
N ARG A 206 -6.45 9.05 3.15
CA ARG A 206 -6.77 9.73 1.88
C ARG A 206 -5.51 10.34 1.28
N VAL A 207 -5.60 11.63 0.93
CA VAL A 207 -4.65 12.38 0.13
C VAL A 207 -4.29 13.65 0.87
N LYS A 208 -3.12 14.20 0.58
CA LYS A 208 -2.77 15.56 1.01
C LYS A 208 -3.48 16.56 0.09
N ASP A 209 -3.88 17.70 0.64
CA ASP A 209 -4.49 18.78 -0.17
C ASP A 209 -3.56 19.16 -1.35
N ASP A 210 -4.16 19.37 -2.53
CA ASP A 210 -3.49 19.75 -3.79
C ASP A 210 -2.64 18.68 -4.52
N GLN A 211 -2.77 17.39 -4.15
CA GLN A 211 -2.06 16.32 -4.85
C GLN A 211 -2.64 15.94 -6.23
N GLY A 212 -3.85 16.35 -6.58
CA GLY A 212 -4.50 15.96 -7.85
C GLY A 212 -3.68 16.34 -9.08
N ASN A 213 -3.07 17.53 -9.09
CA ASN A 213 -2.21 17.96 -10.19
C ASN A 213 -0.88 17.19 -10.24
N LEU A 214 -0.35 16.78 -9.09
CA LEU A 214 0.88 16.00 -9.02
C LEU A 214 0.65 14.58 -9.56
N VAL A 215 -0.46 13.96 -9.17
CA VAL A 215 -0.85 12.64 -9.71
C VAL A 215 -1.07 12.68 -11.21
N LEU A 216 -1.74 13.71 -11.73
CA LEU A 216 -1.91 13.86 -13.17
C LEU A 216 -0.55 13.98 -13.90
N LYS A 217 0.43 14.65 -13.31
CA LYS A 217 1.80 14.69 -13.87
C LYS A 217 2.48 13.32 -13.84
N VAL A 218 2.28 12.54 -12.78
CA VAL A 218 2.81 11.16 -12.71
C VAL A 218 2.17 10.33 -13.82
N MET A 219 0.84 10.38 -13.97
CA MET A 219 0.11 9.61 -14.98
C MET A 219 0.48 9.94 -16.43
N VAL A 220 0.90 11.19 -16.71
CA VAL A 220 1.36 11.57 -18.05
C VAL A 220 2.76 11.00 -18.37
N ASN A 221 3.57 10.71 -17.35
CA ASN A 221 4.95 10.24 -17.50
C ASN A 221 5.11 8.73 -17.24
N MET A 222 4.02 8.02 -16.95
CA MET A 222 3.95 6.56 -16.90
C MET A 222 3.74 5.99 -18.30
#